data_AF-A0A9D6FA82-F1
#
_entry.id   AF-A0A9D6FA82-F1
#
_cell.length_a   1.000
_cell.length_b   1.000
_cell.length_c   1.000
_cell.angle_alpha   90.00
_cell.angle_beta   90.00
_cell.angle_gamma   90.00
#
_symmetry.space_group_name_H-M   'P 1'
#
loop_
_entity.id
_entity.type
_entity.pdbx_description
1 polymer ?
#
loop_
_entity_poly.entity_id
_entity_poly.type
_entity_poly.pdbx_seq_one_letter_code
_entity_poly.pdbx_strand_id
1 'polypeptide(L)'
;MNTLSQLTAQGVSSTSGYIGVRSDADKKWRAEVNWECRPLSLGSYDSKHEGAYAHNYAVQLLGGGEPFTNVIPPELLPPAERCVQIQGFVEQRLQQYGFPGMDSGIQQHCVSLQRVNAKTGYRGVDEVNGGRRWSAKVRVSYNGRSYSLGRYLTRHEAALAFNRAILVLCADYIPLNQIADEDLPTPERQEVVRLSVEHRLWKHGVIEQPPLTHEDACYLVWINLHEGYHGIAWHKASKSWQVRFPYRGSTLCLGYCKTGSESAFAFNHAVRVLGLPPFILNVIPEEDMPDVASQHRIRAKVNARLARLKIGGDVTA
;
A
#
# COMPACT_ATOMS: atom_id res chain seq x y z
N MET A 1 -5.34 20.11 22.01
CA MET A 1 -4.03 20.37 21.39
C MET A 1 -3.23 19.07 21.46
N ASN A 2 -3.33 18.23 20.42
CA ASN A 2 -2.51 17.03 20.32
C ASN A 2 -1.17 17.45 19.70
N THR A 3 -0.10 17.23 20.43
CA THR A 3 1.26 17.55 19.98
C THR A 3 1.63 16.68 18.79
N LEU A 4 2.21 17.29 17.76
CA LEU A 4 2.87 16.68 16.58
C LEU A 4 4.01 15.69 16.91
N SER A 5 4.17 15.30 18.17
CA SER A 5 5.24 14.44 18.69
C SER A 5 4.92 12.93 18.69
N GLN A 6 3.70 12.51 18.33
CA GLN A 6 3.32 11.09 18.35
C GLN A 6 3.36 10.39 16.99
N LEU A 7 3.57 11.12 15.88
CA LEU A 7 3.65 10.52 14.54
C LEU A 7 5.08 10.25 14.04
N THR A 8 6.12 10.57 14.82
CA THR A 8 7.55 10.40 14.45
C THR A 8 8.23 9.18 15.09
N ALA A 9 7.48 8.29 15.76
CA ALA A 9 8.04 7.15 16.48
C ALA A 9 8.36 5.92 15.61
N GLN A 10 7.97 5.90 14.34
CA GLN A 10 8.23 4.75 13.45
C GLN A 10 9.67 4.82 12.91
N GLY A 11 10.59 4.09 13.56
CA GLY A 11 11.96 3.90 13.08
C GLY A 11 13.06 4.26 14.09
N VAL A 12 12.70 4.90 15.21
CA VAL A 12 13.66 5.14 16.30
C VAL A 12 13.97 3.81 16.97
N SER A 13 15.25 3.43 16.98
CA SER A 13 15.69 2.24 17.69
C SER A 13 15.51 2.44 19.19
N SER A 14 14.81 1.52 19.85
CA SER A 14 14.61 1.56 21.31
C SER A 14 15.92 1.53 22.09
N THR A 15 16.99 1.01 21.50
CA THR A 15 18.31 0.89 22.14
C THR A 15 19.17 2.15 21.98
N SER A 16 19.13 2.81 20.81
CA SER A 16 19.96 3.99 20.55
C SER A 16 19.23 5.31 20.85
N GLY A 17 17.91 5.35 20.65
CA GLY A 17 17.14 6.58 20.58
C GLY A 17 17.30 7.33 19.26
N TYR A 18 17.94 6.73 18.25
CA TYR A 18 18.20 7.31 16.94
C TYR A 18 17.70 6.40 15.80
N ILE A 19 17.18 7.01 14.73
CA ILE A 19 16.78 6.36 13.49
C ILE A 19 18.04 5.83 12.79
N GLY A 20 17.97 4.57 12.32
CA GLY A 20 19.05 3.94 11.56
C GLY A 20 20.32 3.65 12.36
N VAL A 21 20.28 3.71 13.69
CA VAL A 21 21.44 3.40 14.55
C VAL A 21 21.12 2.25 15.49
N ARG A 22 21.95 1.20 15.49
CA ARG A 22 21.79 0.02 16.37
C ARG A 22 23.10 -0.41 17.00
N SER A 23 23.03 -0.97 18.21
CA SER A 23 24.20 -1.53 18.89
C SER A 23 24.60 -2.86 18.27
N ASP A 24 25.90 -3.06 18.04
CA ASP A 24 26.49 -4.34 17.64
C ASP A 24 26.99 -5.12 18.88
N ALA A 25 27.31 -6.41 18.69
CA ALA A 25 27.80 -7.28 19.77
C ALA A 25 29.09 -6.75 20.43
N ASP A 26 29.93 -6.05 19.66
CA ASP A 26 31.22 -5.50 20.10
C ASP A 26 31.10 -4.14 20.82
N LYS A 27 29.91 -3.77 21.31
CA LYS A 27 29.59 -2.45 21.89
C LYS A 27 29.82 -1.25 20.95
N LYS A 28 30.02 -1.49 19.66
CA LYS A 28 30.04 -0.47 18.62
C LYS A 28 28.62 -0.14 18.16
N TRP A 29 28.44 1.05 17.60
CA TRP A 29 27.17 1.51 17.06
C TRP A 29 27.20 1.43 15.54
N ARG A 30 26.39 0.56 14.96
CA ARG A 30 26.27 0.46 13.51
C ARG A 30 25.26 1.48 13.01
N ALA A 31 25.68 2.33 12.08
CA ALA A 31 24.76 3.18 11.34
C ALA A 31 24.36 2.51 10.03
N GLU A 32 23.08 2.56 9.71
CA GLU A 32 22.51 1.98 8.51
C GLU A 32 21.54 2.97 7.88
N VAL A 33 21.48 2.99 6.56
CA VAL A 33 20.46 3.72 5.82
C VAL A 33 19.71 2.75 4.92
N ASN A 34 18.40 2.91 4.82
CA ASN A 34 17.62 2.15 3.86
C ASN A 34 17.72 2.83 2.50
N TRP A 35 18.39 2.18 1.56
CA TRP A 35 18.45 2.63 0.19
C TRP A 35 17.92 1.57 -0.74
N GLU A 36 17.05 1.96 -1.68
CA GLU A 36 16.42 1.02 -2.61
C GLU A 36 15.89 -0.22 -1.90
N CYS A 37 15.31 -0.01 -0.72
CA CYS A 37 14.70 -1.10 -0.01
C CYS A 37 15.77 -2.16 0.42
N ARG A 38 17.01 -1.73 0.68
CA ARG A 38 18.08 -2.56 1.26
C ARG A 38 18.75 -1.79 2.39
N PRO A 39 18.90 -2.37 3.58
CA PRO A 39 19.69 -1.75 4.63
C PRO A 39 21.16 -1.75 4.18
N LEU A 40 21.72 -0.56 3.99
CA LEU A 40 23.13 -0.35 3.70
C LEU A 40 23.86 0.00 4.98
N SER A 41 24.89 -0.77 5.30
CA SER A 41 25.73 -0.50 6.45
C SER A 41 26.69 0.65 6.12
N LEU A 42 26.54 1.77 6.80
CA LEU A 42 27.41 2.94 6.65
C LEU A 42 28.73 2.78 7.40
N GLY A 43 28.73 1.95 8.45
CA GLY A 43 29.91 1.67 9.26
C GLY A 43 29.57 1.34 10.70
N SER A 44 30.61 1.09 11.49
CA SER A 44 30.53 0.93 12.93
C SER A 44 31.30 2.07 13.60
N TYR A 45 30.66 2.72 14.56
CA TYR A 45 31.12 3.95 15.20
C TYR A 45 31.24 3.75 16.72
N ASP A 46 32.03 4.59 17.38
CA ASP A 46 32.36 4.40 18.80
C ASP A 46 31.23 4.90 19.72
N SER A 47 30.41 5.82 19.22
CA SER A 47 29.22 6.31 19.93
C SER A 47 27.97 6.28 19.06
N LYS A 48 26.80 6.23 19.72
CA LYS A 48 25.51 6.33 19.05
C LYS A 48 25.31 7.68 18.35
N HIS A 49 25.93 8.75 18.85
CA HIS A 49 25.85 10.08 18.25
C HIS A 49 26.67 10.16 16.95
N GLU A 50 27.84 9.52 16.91
CA GLU A 50 28.60 9.35 15.65
C GLU A 50 27.80 8.55 14.62
N GLY A 51 27.16 7.45 15.06
CA GLY A 51 26.29 6.68 14.18
C GLY A 51 25.09 7.46 13.66
N ALA A 52 24.47 8.28 14.52
CA ALA A 52 23.36 9.15 14.13
C ALA A 52 23.81 10.23 13.15
N TYR A 53 24.99 10.82 13.36
CA TYR A 53 25.59 11.79 12.46
C TYR A 53 25.88 11.17 11.08
N ALA A 54 26.45 9.97 11.05
CA ALA A 54 26.69 9.21 9.83
C ALA A 54 25.39 8.94 9.05
N HIS A 55 24.33 8.54 9.76
CA HIS A 55 23.01 8.34 9.18
C HIS A 55 22.46 9.63 8.56
N ASN A 56 22.46 10.75 9.29
CA ASN A 56 21.97 12.04 8.81
C ASN A 56 22.70 12.48 7.54
N TYR A 57 24.02 12.34 7.54
CA TYR A 57 24.83 12.70 6.39
C TYR A 57 24.52 11.82 5.19
N ALA A 58 24.37 10.50 5.38
CA ALA A 58 23.92 9.62 4.30
C ALA A 58 22.53 10.02 3.77
N VAL A 59 21.55 10.29 4.64
CA VAL A 59 20.22 10.76 4.23
C VAL A 59 20.31 12.02 3.37
N GLN A 60 21.15 12.99 3.77
CA GLN A 60 21.39 14.21 3.00
C GLN A 60 21.99 13.91 1.62
N LEU A 61 23.00 13.03 1.55
CA LEU A 61 23.61 12.62 0.28
C LEU A 61 22.62 11.92 -0.66
N LEU A 62 21.68 11.18 -0.08
CA LEU A 62 20.65 10.43 -0.80
C LEU A 62 19.44 11.27 -1.19
N GLY A 63 19.44 12.58 -0.88
CA GLY A 63 18.33 13.48 -1.16
C GLY A 63 17.11 13.26 -0.26
N GLY A 64 17.27 12.58 0.88
CA GLY A 64 16.24 12.49 1.90
C GLY A 64 16.06 13.82 2.63
N GLY A 65 14.82 14.15 2.99
CA GLY A 65 14.50 15.38 3.73
C GLY A 65 14.73 15.29 5.23
N GLU A 66 14.58 16.44 5.91
CA GLU A 66 14.63 16.61 7.37
C GLU A 66 13.83 15.59 8.22
N PRO A 67 12.64 15.08 7.83
CA PRO A 67 11.95 14.08 8.67
C PRO A 67 12.71 12.76 8.86
N PHE A 68 13.78 12.52 8.09
CA PHE A 68 14.63 11.34 8.17
C PHE A 68 15.97 11.57 8.87
N THR A 69 16.21 12.78 9.36
CA THR A 69 17.41 13.09 10.13
C THR A 69 17.13 12.98 11.62
N ASN A 70 18.16 12.54 12.35
CA ASN A 70 18.20 12.54 13.80
C ASN A 70 18.50 13.95 14.31
N VAL A 71 17.79 14.40 15.35
CA VAL A 71 18.18 15.62 16.07
C VAL A 71 19.31 15.27 17.04
N ILE A 72 20.52 15.75 16.76
CA ILE A 72 21.70 15.55 17.62
C ILE A 72 22.00 16.89 18.30
N PRO A 73 21.92 16.97 19.64
CA PRO A 73 22.29 18.18 20.37
C PRO A 73 23.72 18.61 20.03
N PRO A 74 24.01 19.91 19.90
CA PRO A 74 25.34 20.41 19.52
C PRO A 74 26.48 19.89 20.40
N GLU A 75 26.23 19.71 21.70
CA GLU A 75 27.18 19.18 22.69
C GLU A 75 27.47 17.68 22.54
N LEU A 76 26.65 16.96 21.76
CA LEU A 76 26.82 15.54 21.46
C LEU A 76 27.29 15.30 20.03
N LEU A 77 27.51 16.36 19.23
CA LEU A 77 28.11 16.23 17.91
C LEU A 77 29.56 15.76 18.04
N PRO A 78 30.05 14.91 17.11
CA PRO A 78 31.46 14.58 17.05
C PRO A 78 32.31 15.85 16.83
N PRO A 79 33.58 15.87 17.27
CA PRO A 79 34.50 16.95 16.93
C PRO A 79 34.59 17.17 15.42
N ALA A 80 34.84 18.40 14.97
CA ALA A 80 34.82 18.74 13.54
C ALA A 80 35.71 17.84 12.67
N GLU A 81 36.93 17.53 13.13
CA GLU A 81 37.84 16.60 12.44
C GLU A 81 37.25 15.20 12.30
N ARG A 82 36.54 14.74 13.33
CA ARG A 82 35.86 13.44 13.34
C ARG A 82 34.63 13.44 12.42
N CYS A 83 33.88 14.54 12.37
CA CYS A 83 32.79 14.71 11.41
C CYS A 83 33.28 14.53 9.96
N VAL A 84 34.40 15.16 9.60
CA VAL A 84 34.99 15.02 8.24
C VAL A 84 35.39 13.57 7.95
N GLN A 85 35.99 12.88 8.92
CA GLN A 85 36.32 11.46 8.77
C GLN A 85 35.07 10.59 8.55
N ILE A 86 34.03 10.81 9.36
CA ILE A 86 32.76 10.07 9.24
C ILE A 86 32.14 10.33 7.87
N GLN A 87 32.14 11.58 7.39
CA GLN A 87 31.64 11.94 6.07
C GLN A 87 32.37 11.19 4.96
N GLY A 88 33.71 11.21 4.96
CA GLY A 88 34.50 10.48 3.98
C GLY A 88 34.27 8.97 4.00
N PHE A 89 34.08 8.37 5.19
CA PHE A 89 33.72 6.95 5.29
C PHE A 89 32.33 6.65 4.73
N VAL A 90 31.34 7.50 5.01
CA VAL A 90 29.97 7.34 4.50
C VAL A 90 29.97 7.46 2.98
N GLU A 91 30.63 8.47 2.41
CA GLU A 91 30.77 8.63 0.96
C GLU A 91 31.46 7.43 0.32
N GLN A 92 32.60 6.99 0.86
CA GLN A 92 33.32 5.82 0.37
C GLN A 92 32.45 4.56 0.41
N ARG A 93 31.65 4.38 1.47
CA ARG A 93 30.73 3.25 1.61
C ARG A 93 29.60 3.31 0.60
N LEU A 94 28.99 4.49 0.41
CA LEU A 94 27.98 4.66 -0.63
C LEU A 94 28.59 4.42 -2.02
N GLN A 95 29.78 4.92 -2.30
CA GLN A 95 30.48 4.62 -3.56
C GLN A 95 30.70 3.12 -3.78
N GLN A 96 31.08 2.36 -2.74
CA GLN A 96 31.18 0.89 -2.80
C GLN A 96 29.86 0.20 -3.13
N TYR A 97 28.73 0.79 -2.74
CA TYR A 97 27.39 0.32 -3.10
C TYR A 97 26.93 0.78 -4.49
N GLY A 98 27.79 1.45 -5.26
CA GLY A 98 27.51 1.88 -6.63
C GLY A 98 26.85 3.26 -6.71
N PHE A 99 26.94 4.08 -5.66
CA PHE A 99 26.51 5.47 -5.74
C PHE A 99 27.57 6.30 -6.46
N PRO A 100 27.24 6.93 -7.60
CA PRO A 100 28.14 7.89 -8.21
C PRO A 100 28.42 9.01 -7.21
N GLY A 101 29.70 9.27 -6.94
CA GLY A 101 30.11 10.37 -6.07
C GLY A 101 29.56 11.71 -6.56
N MET A 102 29.35 12.63 -5.62
CA MET A 102 28.77 13.95 -5.86
C MET A 102 29.55 14.86 -6.84
N ASP A 103 30.75 14.47 -7.28
CA ASP A 103 31.63 15.27 -8.15
C ASP A 103 31.22 15.32 -9.64
N SER A 104 30.22 14.54 -10.04
CA SER A 104 29.64 14.67 -11.37
C SER A 104 28.30 15.37 -11.24
N GLY A 105 28.17 16.58 -11.78
CA GLY A 105 26.95 17.41 -11.80
C GLY A 105 25.77 16.75 -12.52
N ILE A 106 25.30 15.63 -11.96
CA ILE A 106 24.34 14.71 -12.54
C ILE A 106 23.34 14.36 -11.44
N GLN A 107 22.22 15.08 -11.46
CA GLN A 107 20.97 14.75 -10.77
C GLN A 107 20.32 13.42 -11.24
N GLN A 108 21.06 12.46 -11.81
CA GLN A 108 20.44 11.39 -12.61
C GLN A 108 20.91 9.95 -12.36
N HIS A 109 21.78 9.65 -11.39
CA HIS A 109 22.30 8.27 -11.26
C HIS A 109 22.23 7.62 -9.88
N CYS A 110 21.26 8.00 -9.05
CA CYS A 110 20.96 7.29 -7.80
C CYS A 110 19.49 6.91 -7.74
N VAL A 111 19.04 6.04 -8.63
CA VAL A 111 18.05 5.03 -8.29
C VAL A 111 18.30 3.89 -9.30
N SER A 112 18.46 2.64 -8.86
CA SER A 112 17.71 1.57 -9.49
C SER A 112 16.24 1.91 -9.27
N LEU A 113 15.80 2.93 -10.03
CA LEU A 113 14.42 3.21 -10.34
C LEU A 113 13.92 1.81 -10.58
N GLN A 114 12.96 1.30 -9.80
CA GLN A 114 12.21 0.14 -10.30
C GLN A 114 11.85 0.54 -11.72
N ARG A 115 12.55 -0.08 -12.67
CA ARG A 115 12.61 0.45 -14.03
C ARG A 115 11.16 0.51 -14.40
N VAL A 116 10.70 1.71 -14.78
CA VAL A 116 9.32 1.88 -15.20
C VAL A 116 9.04 0.71 -16.13
N ASN A 117 8.07 -0.14 -15.74
CA ASN A 117 7.91 -1.39 -16.46
C ASN A 117 7.56 -0.99 -17.89
N ALA A 118 8.41 -1.34 -18.84
CA ALA A 118 8.31 -0.83 -20.21
C ALA A 118 6.94 -1.16 -20.84
N LYS A 119 6.25 -2.20 -20.35
CA LYS A 119 4.90 -2.56 -20.78
C LYS A 119 3.83 -1.69 -20.13
N THR A 120 3.97 -1.38 -18.84
CA THR A 120 2.90 -0.74 -18.06
C THR A 120 3.04 0.78 -18.05
N GLY A 121 4.27 1.30 -18.12
CA GLY A 121 4.56 2.71 -17.89
C GLY A 121 4.61 3.09 -16.41
N TYR A 122 4.52 2.12 -15.49
CA TYR A 122 4.44 2.37 -14.05
C TYR A 122 5.39 1.47 -13.24
N ARG A 123 5.83 1.99 -12.09
CA ARG A 123 6.64 1.30 -11.08
C ARG A 123 5.77 0.37 -10.25
N GLY A 124 6.29 -0.82 -9.95
CA GLY A 124 5.61 -1.83 -9.15
C GLY A 124 4.28 -2.32 -9.72
N VAL A 125 4.03 -2.10 -11.01
CA VAL A 125 2.84 -2.60 -11.70
C VAL A 125 3.27 -3.69 -12.69
N ASP A 126 2.67 -4.87 -12.54
CA ASP A 126 2.87 -6.01 -13.42
C ASP A 126 1.55 -6.39 -14.11
N GLU A 127 1.64 -6.76 -15.38
CA GLU A 127 0.54 -7.36 -16.13
C GLU A 127 0.29 -8.80 -15.65
N VAL A 128 -0.98 -9.20 -15.50
CA VAL A 128 -1.35 -10.56 -15.06
C VAL A 128 -2.39 -11.15 -16.02
N ASN A 129 -2.23 -12.44 -16.35
CA ASN A 129 -3.16 -13.22 -17.19
C ASN A 129 -3.38 -12.65 -18.61
N GLY A 130 -2.30 -12.29 -19.31
CA GLY A 130 -2.36 -11.89 -20.73
C GLY A 130 -3.19 -10.64 -20.98
N GLY A 131 -2.94 -9.57 -20.21
CA GLY A 131 -3.46 -8.23 -20.48
C GLY A 131 -4.82 -7.89 -19.86
N ARG A 132 -5.56 -8.88 -19.35
CA ARG A 132 -6.91 -8.62 -18.82
C ARG A 132 -6.93 -7.98 -17.42
N ARG A 133 -5.84 -8.08 -16.66
CA ARG A 133 -5.74 -7.48 -15.32
C ARG A 133 -4.32 -7.02 -15.06
N TRP A 134 -4.22 -6.08 -14.13
CA TRP A 134 -2.96 -5.55 -13.64
C TRP A 134 -2.82 -5.92 -12.18
N SER A 135 -1.60 -6.18 -11.71
CA SER A 135 -1.32 -6.34 -10.29
C SER A 135 -0.38 -5.26 -9.83
N ALA A 136 -0.71 -4.65 -8.70
CA ALA A 136 0.23 -3.79 -8.00
C ALA A 136 0.98 -4.66 -6.99
N LYS A 137 2.30 -4.60 -7.06
CA LYS A 137 3.19 -5.19 -6.10
C LYS A 137 4.06 -4.08 -5.55
N VAL A 138 4.04 -3.94 -4.23
CA VAL A 138 5.06 -3.14 -3.57
C VAL A 138 6.02 -4.11 -2.91
N ARG A 139 7.28 -4.01 -3.32
CA ARG A 139 8.36 -4.58 -2.55
C ARG A 139 8.64 -3.61 -1.41
N VAL A 140 8.01 -3.86 -0.26
CA VAL A 140 8.23 -3.09 0.95
C VAL A 140 9.40 -3.72 1.68
N SER A 141 10.54 -3.04 1.76
CA SER A 141 11.67 -3.61 2.51
C SER A 141 11.60 -3.46 4.01
N TYR A 142 10.40 -3.31 4.53
CA TYR A 142 10.12 -3.72 5.88
C TYR A 142 10.35 -5.24 5.98
N ASN A 143 11.52 -5.61 6.52
CA ASN A 143 12.03 -6.98 6.62
C ASN A 143 12.33 -7.68 5.28
N GLY A 144 12.59 -6.93 4.21
CA GLY A 144 12.98 -7.48 2.90
C GLY A 144 11.90 -8.34 2.20
N ARG A 145 10.63 -8.19 2.60
CA ARG A 145 9.51 -8.98 2.05
C ARG A 145 8.82 -8.24 0.90
N SER A 146 8.30 -8.97 -0.08
CA SER A 146 7.48 -8.37 -1.15
C SER A 146 6.01 -8.62 -0.84
N TYR A 147 5.19 -7.57 -0.86
CA TYR A 147 3.76 -7.67 -0.57
C TYR A 147 2.95 -7.40 -1.85
N SER A 148 2.00 -8.28 -2.15
CA SER A 148 1.04 -8.04 -3.22
C SER A 148 -0.08 -7.16 -2.68
N LEU A 149 -0.26 -5.98 -3.29
CA LEU A 149 -1.33 -5.05 -2.91
C LEU A 149 -2.68 -5.42 -3.52
N GLY A 150 -2.71 -6.37 -4.45
CA GLY A 150 -3.93 -6.85 -5.09
C GLY A 150 -3.84 -6.88 -6.61
N ARG A 151 -4.98 -7.16 -7.22
CA ARG A 151 -5.20 -7.13 -8.67
C ARG A 151 -6.24 -6.06 -8.96
N TYR A 152 -5.96 -5.24 -9.96
CA TYR A 152 -6.71 -4.06 -10.34
C TYR A 152 -7.16 -4.18 -11.80
N LEU A 153 -8.23 -3.46 -12.15
CA LEU A 153 -8.82 -3.55 -13.49
C LEU A 153 -7.94 -2.84 -14.51
N THR A 154 -7.41 -1.67 -14.14
CA THR A 154 -6.56 -0.85 -14.99
C THR A 154 -5.14 -0.75 -14.41
N ARG A 155 -4.18 -0.45 -15.29
CA ARG A 155 -2.80 -0.15 -14.87
C ARG A 155 -2.72 1.12 -14.01
N HIS A 156 -3.63 2.06 -14.23
CA HIS A 156 -3.71 3.33 -13.50
C HIS A 156 -4.18 3.10 -12.05
N GLU A 157 -5.18 2.24 -11.84
CA GLU A 157 -5.58 1.80 -10.50
C GLU A 157 -4.42 1.09 -9.78
N ALA A 158 -3.69 0.22 -10.48
CA ALA A 158 -2.53 -0.45 -9.91
C ALA A 158 -1.40 0.53 -9.55
N ALA A 159 -1.15 1.54 -10.39
CA ALA A 159 -0.17 2.59 -10.15
C ALA A 159 -0.58 3.46 -8.95
N LEU A 160 -1.86 3.79 -8.82
CA LEU A 160 -2.41 4.52 -7.69
C LEU A 160 -2.29 3.70 -6.39
N ALA A 161 -2.55 2.39 -6.46
CA ALA A 161 -2.37 1.48 -5.33
C ALA A 161 -0.92 1.44 -4.85
N PHE A 162 0.03 1.39 -5.80
CA PHE A 162 1.46 1.50 -5.51
C PHE A 162 1.78 2.81 -4.81
N ASN A 163 1.35 3.95 -5.37
CA ASN A 163 1.57 5.27 -4.77
C ASN A 163 1.03 5.35 -3.35
N ARG A 164 -0.19 4.84 -3.12
CA ARG A 164 -0.78 4.85 -1.78
C ARG A 164 0.06 4.05 -0.79
N ALA A 165 0.53 2.88 -1.18
CA ALA A 165 1.37 2.08 -0.31
C ALA A 165 2.69 2.80 0.03
N ILE A 166 3.34 3.45 -0.94
CA ILE A 166 4.56 4.23 -0.67
C ILE A 166 4.30 5.32 0.38
N LEU A 167 3.20 6.06 0.24
CA LEU A 167 2.81 7.10 1.20
C LEU A 167 2.51 6.55 2.59
N VAL A 168 1.77 5.44 2.67
CA VAL A 168 1.42 4.79 3.95
C VAL A 168 2.65 4.23 4.67
N LEU A 169 3.67 3.85 3.90
CA LEU A 169 4.91 3.26 4.44
C LEU A 169 5.99 4.30 4.71
N CYS A 170 5.70 5.58 4.50
CA CYS A 170 6.66 6.69 4.60
C CYS A 170 7.96 6.39 3.83
N ALA A 171 7.84 5.73 2.68
CA ALA A 171 8.97 5.36 1.84
C ALA A 171 9.29 6.51 0.87
N ASP A 172 9.52 7.70 1.41
CA ASP A 172 9.57 8.98 0.67
C ASP A 172 10.72 9.06 -0.34
N TYR A 173 11.70 8.15 -0.23
CA TYR A 173 12.78 7.96 -1.19
C TYR A 173 12.33 7.23 -2.47
N ILE A 174 11.10 6.71 -2.54
CA ILE A 174 10.55 6.04 -3.72
C ILE A 174 9.69 7.04 -4.51
N PRO A 175 10.09 7.42 -5.74
CA PRO A 175 9.29 8.31 -6.56
C PRO A 175 7.91 7.72 -6.83
N LEU A 176 6.87 8.51 -6.63
CA LEU A 176 5.50 8.15 -6.99
C LEU A 176 5.37 8.04 -8.51
N ASN A 177 4.48 7.15 -8.96
CA ASN A 177 4.04 7.09 -10.34
C ASN A 177 3.27 8.38 -10.68
N GLN A 178 3.60 9.01 -11.82
CA GLN A 178 2.82 10.10 -12.39
C GLN A 178 1.65 9.52 -13.18
N ILE A 179 0.42 9.80 -12.77
CA ILE A 179 -0.80 9.37 -13.44
C ILE A 179 -1.45 10.65 -13.97
N ALA A 180 -1.76 10.70 -15.26
CA ALA A 180 -2.43 11.85 -15.86
C ALA A 180 -3.84 12.00 -15.26
N ASP A 181 -4.36 13.23 -15.21
CA ASP A 181 -5.65 13.51 -14.58
C ASP A 181 -6.80 12.77 -15.27
N GLU A 182 -6.74 12.62 -16.60
CA GLU A 182 -7.68 11.86 -17.41
C GLU A 182 -7.63 10.33 -17.16
N ASP A 183 -6.51 9.84 -16.65
CA ASP A 183 -6.28 8.43 -16.37
C ASP A 183 -6.58 8.07 -14.89
N LEU A 184 -6.81 9.08 -14.05
CA LEU A 184 -7.14 8.86 -12.65
C LEU A 184 -8.53 8.20 -12.53
N PRO A 185 -8.67 7.15 -11.70
CA PRO A 185 -9.98 6.62 -11.36
C PRO A 185 -10.87 7.71 -10.73
N THR A 186 -12.19 7.53 -10.77
CA THR A 186 -13.12 8.43 -10.07
C THR A 186 -12.77 8.52 -8.57
N PRO A 187 -13.06 9.63 -7.87
CA PRO A 187 -12.74 9.77 -6.45
C PRO A 187 -13.21 8.60 -5.58
N GLU A 188 -14.42 8.07 -5.84
CA GLU A 188 -14.97 6.92 -5.13
C GLU A 188 -14.11 5.67 -5.36
N ARG A 189 -13.63 5.49 -6.59
CA ARG A 189 -12.76 4.37 -6.94
C ARG A 189 -11.36 4.53 -6.36
N GLN A 190 -10.83 5.74 -6.29
CA GLN A 190 -9.57 6.03 -5.60
C GLN A 190 -9.65 5.66 -4.12
N GLU A 191 -10.78 5.96 -3.47
CA GLU A 191 -11.02 5.59 -2.08
C GLU A 191 -11.06 4.08 -1.88
N VAL A 192 -11.71 3.34 -2.78
CA VAL A 192 -11.68 1.86 -2.78
C VAL A 192 -10.25 1.32 -2.91
N VAL A 193 -9.43 1.89 -3.79
CA VAL A 193 -8.02 1.53 -3.94
C VAL A 193 -7.25 1.83 -2.64
N ARG A 194 -7.46 3.01 -2.06
CA ARG A 194 -6.84 3.44 -0.80
C ARG A 194 -7.06 2.44 0.32
N LEU A 195 -8.34 2.16 0.55
CA LEU A 195 -8.88 1.23 1.52
C LEU A 195 -8.35 -0.20 1.32
N SER A 196 -8.35 -0.69 0.06
CA SER A 196 -7.79 -2.00 -0.30
C SER A 196 -6.31 -2.12 0.06
N VAL A 197 -5.51 -1.10 -0.23
CA VAL A 197 -4.06 -1.09 0.03
C VAL A 197 -3.77 -1.13 1.53
N GLU A 198 -4.38 -0.25 2.30
CA GLU A 198 -4.19 -0.19 3.76
C GLU A 198 -4.59 -1.50 4.42
N HIS A 199 -5.73 -2.07 4.03
CA HIS A 199 -6.16 -3.37 4.54
C HIS A 199 -5.13 -4.49 4.27
N ARG A 200 -4.56 -4.53 3.06
CA ARG A 200 -3.54 -5.53 2.71
C ARG A 200 -2.29 -5.35 3.55
N LEU A 201 -1.83 -4.12 3.73
CA LEU A 201 -0.66 -3.81 4.56
C LEU A 201 -0.91 -4.19 6.03
N TRP A 202 -2.09 -3.86 6.57
CA TRP A 202 -2.50 -4.28 7.91
C TRP A 202 -2.56 -5.80 8.06
N LYS A 203 -3.20 -6.51 7.13
CA LYS A 203 -3.27 -7.97 7.12
C LYS A 203 -1.89 -8.63 7.13
N HIS A 204 -0.90 -7.96 6.55
CA HIS A 204 0.49 -8.40 6.53
C HIS A 204 1.31 -7.92 7.74
N GLY A 205 0.71 -7.22 8.70
CA GLY A 205 1.36 -6.67 9.89
C GLY A 205 2.36 -5.57 9.57
N VAL A 206 2.21 -4.91 8.41
CA VAL A 206 3.12 -3.83 7.97
C VAL A 206 2.72 -2.50 8.60
N ILE A 207 1.43 -2.28 8.80
CA ILE A 207 0.88 -1.13 9.53
C ILE A 207 0.03 -1.62 10.69
N GLU A 208 -0.11 -0.77 11.70
CA GLU A 208 -1.07 -1.00 12.78
C GLU A 208 -2.50 -1.04 12.23
N GLN A 209 -3.41 -1.65 13.00
CA GLN A 209 -4.80 -1.71 12.61
C GLN A 209 -5.30 -0.29 12.34
N PRO A 210 -5.70 0.02 11.09
CA PRO A 210 -6.24 1.34 10.82
C PRO A 210 -7.46 1.54 11.75
N PRO A 211 -7.73 2.78 12.19
CA PRO A 211 -8.89 3.11 13.01
C PRO A 211 -10.15 3.01 12.17
N LEU A 212 -10.45 1.80 11.73
CA LEU A 212 -11.64 1.43 11.02
C LEU A 212 -12.68 1.13 12.08
N THR A 213 -13.87 1.67 11.89
CA THR A 213 -15.01 1.15 12.62
C THR A 213 -15.18 -0.34 12.25
N HIS A 214 -15.80 -1.14 13.13
CA HIS A 214 -16.08 -2.55 12.85
C HIS A 214 -16.83 -2.73 11.52
N GLU A 215 -17.62 -1.73 11.11
CA GLU A 215 -18.31 -1.70 9.83
C GLU A 215 -17.30 -1.59 8.67
N ASP A 216 -16.39 -0.61 8.72
CA ASP A 216 -15.37 -0.42 7.68
C ASP A 216 -14.45 -1.63 7.50
N ALA A 217 -14.08 -2.30 8.60
CA ALA A 217 -13.21 -3.48 8.58
C ALA A 217 -13.85 -4.69 7.86
N CYS A 218 -15.18 -4.84 7.92
CA CYS A 218 -15.88 -5.93 7.22
C CYS A 218 -15.88 -5.74 5.69
N TYR A 219 -15.85 -4.49 5.22
CA TYR A 219 -15.90 -4.17 3.79
C TYR A 219 -14.56 -4.36 3.08
N LEU A 220 -13.45 -4.19 3.80
CA LEU A 220 -12.10 -4.28 3.25
C LEU A 220 -11.60 -5.70 2.97
N VAL A 221 -12.08 -6.68 3.74
CA VAL A 221 -11.63 -8.09 3.67
C VAL A 221 -11.92 -8.75 2.31
N TRP A 222 -12.82 -8.18 1.51
CA TRP A 222 -13.36 -8.84 0.32
C TRP A 222 -13.27 -8.08 -1.00
N ILE A 223 -12.35 -7.10 -1.12
CA ILE A 223 -11.87 -6.60 -2.41
C ILE A 223 -10.95 -7.67 -3.05
N ASN A 224 -11.49 -8.86 -3.29
CA ASN A 224 -10.92 -9.85 -4.20
C ASN A 224 -11.62 -9.63 -5.54
N LEU A 225 -10.99 -8.84 -6.41
CA LEU A 225 -11.39 -8.63 -7.80
C LEU A 225 -11.21 -9.93 -8.60
N HIS A 226 -12.15 -10.87 -8.46
CA HIS A 226 -12.35 -11.94 -9.41
C HIS A 226 -13.27 -11.40 -10.52
N GLU A 227 -12.67 -11.14 -11.69
CA GLU A 227 -13.33 -10.59 -12.89
C GLU A 227 -13.74 -9.13 -12.83
N GLY A 228 -13.04 -8.32 -12.04
CA GLY A 228 -13.27 -6.87 -12.05
C GLY A 228 -14.42 -6.41 -11.16
N TYR A 229 -15.12 -7.35 -10.50
CA TYR A 229 -16.23 -7.06 -9.60
C TYR A 229 -15.99 -7.57 -8.17
N HIS A 230 -16.42 -6.78 -7.19
CA HIS A 230 -16.42 -7.03 -5.75
C HIS A 230 -17.46 -8.08 -5.36
N GLY A 231 -17.10 -8.93 -4.39
CA GLY A 231 -18.03 -9.91 -3.82
C GLY A 231 -18.47 -11.03 -4.77
N ILE A 232 -17.73 -11.26 -5.85
CA ILE A 232 -18.07 -12.27 -6.85
C ILE A 232 -16.97 -13.33 -6.93
N ALA A 233 -17.36 -14.60 -7.00
CA ALA A 233 -16.43 -15.71 -7.15
C ALA A 233 -16.98 -16.75 -8.13
N TRP A 234 -16.14 -17.27 -9.03
CA TRP A 234 -16.53 -18.38 -9.90
C TRP A 234 -16.64 -19.67 -9.07
N HIS A 235 -17.82 -20.29 -9.09
CA HIS A 235 -18.04 -21.57 -8.44
C HIS A 235 -17.89 -22.72 -9.45
N LYS A 236 -16.73 -23.40 -9.38
CA LYS A 236 -16.34 -24.43 -10.36
C LYS A 236 -17.36 -25.55 -10.50
N ALA A 237 -17.95 -26.02 -9.41
CA ALA A 237 -18.87 -27.16 -9.41
C ALA A 237 -20.19 -26.85 -10.13
N SER A 238 -20.75 -25.66 -9.92
CA SER A 238 -22.00 -25.25 -10.58
C SER A 238 -21.78 -24.52 -11.90
N LYS A 239 -20.51 -24.28 -12.29
CA LYS A 239 -20.11 -23.46 -13.45
C LYS A 239 -20.89 -22.14 -13.50
N SER A 240 -20.97 -21.47 -12.35
CA SER A 240 -21.73 -20.23 -12.23
C SER A 240 -21.05 -19.24 -11.29
N TRP A 241 -21.44 -17.98 -11.42
CA TRP A 241 -20.91 -16.90 -10.60
C TRP A 241 -21.65 -16.85 -9.27
N GLN A 242 -20.92 -17.00 -8.17
CA GLN A 242 -21.45 -16.93 -6.82
C GLN A 242 -21.31 -15.51 -6.28
N VAL A 243 -22.41 -14.94 -5.81
CA VAL A 243 -22.47 -13.64 -5.15
C VAL A 243 -22.27 -13.85 -3.64
N ARG A 244 -21.17 -13.33 -3.13
CA ARG A 244 -20.73 -13.40 -1.73
C ARG A 244 -20.77 -12.01 -1.11
N PHE A 245 -21.38 -11.91 0.05
CA PHE A 245 -21.60 -10.64 0.73
C PHE A 245 -21.19 -10.75 2.20
N PRO A 246 -20.21 -9.97 2.68
CA PRO A 246 -19.84 -10.01 4.08
C PRO A 246 -20.93 -9.35 4.93
N TYR A 247 -21.32 -10.00 6.01
CA TYR A 247 -22.28 -9.45 6.96
C TYR A 247 -22.00 -10.02 8.36
N ARG A 248 -21.75 -9.13 9.33
CA ARG A 248 -21.49 -9.48 10.74
C ARG A 248 -20.45 -10.60 10.91
N GLY A 249 -19.30 -10.47 10.27
CA GLY A 249 -18.19 -11.44 10.37
C GLY A 249 -18.40 -12.77 9.62
N SER A 250 -19.54 -12.95 8.94
CA SER A 250 -19.84 -14.13 8.11
C SER A 250 -19.98 -13.76 6.63
N THR A 251 -19.68 -14.69 5.74
CA THR A 251 -19.91 -14.52 4.29
C THR A 251 -21.26 -15.10 3.89
N LEU A 252 -22.19 -14.24 3.51
CA LEU A 252 -23.48 -14.63 2.98
C LEU A 252 -23.38 -14.97 1.51
N CYS A 253 -23.92 -16.13 1.12
CA CYS A 253 -24.18 -16.43 -0.29
C CYS A 253 -25.55 -15.87 -0.67
N LEU A 254 -25.56 -14.81 -1.49
CA LEU A 254 -26.79 -14.20 -2.02
C LEU A 254 -27.39 -15.01 -3.16
N GLY A 255 -26.56 -15.82 -3.82
CA GLY A 255 -26.99 -16.79 -4.81
C GLY A 255 -25.95 -17.01 -5.89
N TYR A 256 -26.40 -17.65 -6.97
CA TYR A 256 -25.63 -17.88 -8.18
C TYR A 256 -26.30 -17.18 -9.37
N CYS A 257 -25.51 -16.58 -10.25
CA CYS A 257 -25.93 -15.99 -11.53
C CYS A 257 -25.12 -16.57 -12.70
N LYS A 258 -25.59 -16.34 -13.93
CA LYS A 258 -24.97 -16.91 -15.15
C LYS A 258 -23.75 -16.12 -15.59
N THR A 259 -23.79 -14.79 -15.42
CA THR A 259 -22.69 -13.90 -15.81
C THR A 259 -22.10 -13.16 -14.61
N GLY A 260 -20.88 -12.64 -14.79
CA GLY A 260 -20.23 -11.76 -13.81
C GLY A 260 -21.02 -10.47 -13.60
N SER A 261 -21.55 -9.87 -14.67
CA SER A 261 -22.35 -8.65 -14.59
C SER A 261 -23.70 -8.84 -13.86
N GLU A 262 -24.41 -9.96 -14.07
CA GLU A 262 -25.60 -10.30 -13.29
C GLU A 262 -25.27 -10.44 -11.79
N SER A 263 -24.12 -11.04 -11.48
CA SER A 263 -23.64 -11.19 -10.11
C SER A 263 -23.26 -9.85 -9.49
N ALA A 264 -22.67 -8.94 -10.27
CA ALA A 264 -22.28 -7.61 -9.84
C ALA A 264 -23.51 -6.75 -9.57
N PHE A 265 -24.53 -6.89 -10.42
CA PHE A 265 -25.82 -6.24 -10.24
C PHE A 265 -26.52 -6.76 -8.98
N ALA A 266 -26.51 -8.07 -8.74
CA ALA A 266 -27.05 -8.68 -7.53
C ALA A 266 -26.36 -8.17 -6.27
N PHE A 267 -25.03 -8.07 -6.29
CA PHE A 267 -24.24 -7.50 -5.22
C PHE A 267 -24.61 -6.03 -4.97
N ASN A 268 -24.65 -5.21 -6.01
CA ASN A 268 -25.02 -3.80 -5.94
C ASN A 268 -26.41 -3.58 -5.35
N HIS A 269 -27.36 -4.43 -5.73
CA HIS A 269 -28.70 -4.38 -5.17
C HIS A 269 -28.70 -4.68 -3.67
N ALA A 270 -27.93 -5.68 -3.21
CA ALA A 270 -27.80 -5.97 -1.80
C ALA A 270 -27.15 -4.82 -1.00
N VAL A 271 -26.10 -4.20 -1.54
CA VAL A 271 -25.46 -3.01 -0.94
C VAL A 271 -26.52 -1.91 -0.71
N ARG A 272 -27.34 -1.61 -1.72
CA ARG A 272 -28.40 -0.60 -1.63
C ARG A 272 -29.48 -0.94 -0.61
N VAL A 273 -29.98 -2.19 -0.63
CA VAL A 273 -31.03 -2.65 0.30
C VAL A 273 -30.55 -2.60 1.76
N LEU A 274 -29.25 -2.82 1.98
CA LEU A 274 -28.65 -2.81 3.30
C LEU A 274 -28.20 -1.43 3.76
N GLY A 275 -28.45 -0.37 2.97
CA GLY A 275 -28.05 1.00 3.31
C GLY A 275 -26.53 1.18 3.36
N LEU A 276 -25.78 0.34 2.63
CA LEU A 276 -24.34 0.38 2.66
C LEU A 276 -23.76 1.52 1.82
N PRO A 277 -22.55 1.99 2.15
CA PRO A 277 -21.91 3.07 1.40
C PRO A 277 -21.82 2.79 -0.11
N PRO A 278 -22.10 3.79 -0.96
CA PRO A 278 -22.17 3.62 -2.42
C PRO A 278 -20.83 3.28 -3.06
N PHE A 279 -19.69 3.60 -2.43
CA PHE A 279 -18.35 3.29 -2.97
C PHE A 279 -18.08 1.77 -3.07
N ILE A 280 -18.88 0.94 -2.39
CA ILE A 280 -18.79 -0.53 -2.45
C ILE A 280 -19.45 -1.07 -3.72
N LEU A 281 -20.24 -0.26 -4.43
CA LEU A 281 -20.91 -0.68 -5.65
C LEU A 281 -19.89 -1.01 -6.75
N ASN A 282 -20.15 -2.12 -7.42
CA ASN A 282 -19.53 -2.48 -8.68
C ASN A 282 -19.92 -1.49 -9.79
N VAL A 283 -18.96 -1.08 -10.60
CA VAL A 283 -19.21 -0.37 -11.85
C VAL A 283 -19.44 -1.41 -12.94
N ILE A 284 -20.65 -1.47 -13.51
CA ILE A 284 -21.03 -2.40 -14.56
C ILE A 284 -21.16 -1.60 -15.86
N PRO A 285 -20.40 -1.92 -16.92
CA PRO A 285 -20.55 -1.28 -18.22
C PRO A 285 -22.00 -1.38 -18.73
N GLU A 286 -22.45 -0.39 -19.51
CA GLU A 286 -23.83 -0.33 -20.00
C GLU A 286 -24.16 -1.53 -20.89
N GLU A 287 -23.21 -1.93 -21.74
CA GLU A 287 -23.28 -3.10 -22.62
C GLU A 287 -23.36 -4.44 -21.87
N ASP A 288 -22.85 -4.47 -20.64
CA ASP A 288 -22.85 -5.66 -19.77
C ASP A 288 -24.04 -5.68 -18.80
N MET A 289 -24.83 -4.61 -18.75
CA MET A 289 -25.95 -4.47 -17.84
C MET A 289 -27.00 -5.55 -18.13
N PRO A 290 -27.48 -6.32 -17.13
CA PRO A 290 -28.52 -7.32 -17.35
C PRO A 290 -29.78 -6.67 -17.92
N ASP A 291 -30.49 -7.40 -18.79
CA ASP A 291 -31.80 -6.96 -19.30
C ASP A 291 -32.80 -6.73 -18.15
N VAL A 292 -33.84 -5.92 -18.39
CA VAL A 292 -34.80 -5.51 -17.36
C VAL A 292 -35.47 -6.70 -16.68
N ALA A 293 -35.82 -7.76 -17.42
CA ALA A 293 -36.44 -8.95 -16.83
C ALA A 293 -35.45 -9.71 -15.92
N SER A 294 -34.19 -9.83 -16.34
CA SER A 294 -33.12 -10.39 -15.50
C SER A 294 -32.85 -9.55 -14.26
N GLN A 295 -32.86 -8.21 -14.36
CA GLN A 295 -32.73 -7.31 -13.20
C GLN A 295 -33.85 -7.56 -12.18
N HIS A 296 -35.12 -7.60 -12.60
CA HIS A 296 -36.25 -7.88 -11.72
C HIS A 296 -36.12 -9.23 -11.01
N ARG A 297 -35.76 -10.28 -11.76
CA ARG A 297 -35.54 -11.63 -11.22
C ARG A 297 -34.42 -11.63 -10.17
N ILE A 298 -33.31 -10.95 -10.45
CA ILE A 298 -32.17 -10.84 -9.53
C ILE A 298 -32.57 -10.10 -8.26
N ARG A 299 -33.25 -8.94 -8.36
CA ARG A 299 -33.73 -8.17 -7.22
C ARG A 299 -34.65 -8.99 -6.31
N ALA A 300 -35.63 -9.69 -6.91
CA ALA A 300 -36.55 -10.55 -6.17
C ALA A 300 -35.81 -11.68 -5.42
N LYS A 301 -34.82 -12.32 -6.07
CA LYS A 301 -34.01 -13.38 -5.46
C LYS A 301 -33.16 -12.87 -4.29
N VAL A 302 -32.50 -11.72 -4.46
CA VAL A 302 -31.68 -11.10 -3.41
C VAL A 302 -32.56 -10.69 -2.23
N ASN A 303 -33.69 -10.02 -2.45
CA ASN A 303 -34.61 -9.62 -1.39
C ASN A 303 -35.14 -10.83 -0.62
N ALA A 304 -35.58 -11.88 -1.31
CA ALA A 304 -36.04 -13.11 -0.67
C ALA A 304 -34.94 -13.76 0.18
N ARG A 305 -33.67 -13.70 -0.26
CA ARG A 305 -32.53 -14.23 0.49
C ARG A 305 -32.23 -13.40 1.74
N LEU A 306 -32.21 -12.06 1.63
CA LEU A 306 -31.99 -11.16 2.76
C LEU A 306 -33.10 -11.29 3.81
N ALA A 307 -34.37 -11.35 3.37
CA ALA A 307 -35.52 -11.55 4.25
C ALA A 307 -35.43 -12.88 5.04
N ARG A 308 -35.04 -13.98 4.38
CA ARG A 308 -34.83 -15.28 5.06
C ARG A 308 -33.75 -15.24 6.13
N LEU A 309 -32.73 -14.40 5.94
CA LEU A 309 -31.65 -14.24 6.90
C LEU A 309 -32.01 -13.28 8.05
N LYS A 310 -33.23 -12.70 8.02
CA LYS A 310 -33.68 -11.65 8.96
C LYS A 310 -32.76 -10.44 8.97
N ILE A 311 -32.17 -10.13 7.83
CA ILE A 311 -31.29 -8.99 7.63
C ILE A 311 -32.13 -7.89 6.99
N GLY A 312 -32.24 -6.73 7.65
CA GLY A 312 -32.99 -5.57 7.16
C GLY A 312 -34.41 -5.40 7.74
N GLY A 313 -34.72 -6.08 8.86
CA GLY A 313 -36.06 -6.06 9.48
C GLY A 313 -36.53 -4.73 10.07
N ASP A 314 -35.68 -3.70 10.15
CA ASP A 314 -36.02 -2.37 10.66
C ASP A 314 -35.99 -1.25 9.59
N VAL A 315 -35.77 -1.57 8.30
CA VAL A 315 -35.64 -0.55 7.23
C VAL A 315 -36.97 -0.29 6.52
N THR A 316 -38.08 -0.34 7.26
CA THR A 316 -39.37 0.20 6.82
C THR A 316 -39.79 1.32 7.76
N ALA A 317 -39.18 2.49 7.59
CA ALA A 317 -39.69 3.79 7.97
C ALA A 317 -39.08 4.86 7.04
#